data_AF-A0A5N5WQV9-F1
#
_entry.id   AF-A0A5N5WQV9-F1
#
_cell.length_a   1.000
_cell.length_b   1.000
_cell.length_c   1.000
_cell.angle_alpha   90.00
_cell.angle_beta   90.00
_cell.angle_gamma   90.00
#
_symmetry.space_group_name_H-M   'P 1'
#
loop_
_entity.id
_entity.type
_entity.pdbx_description
1 polymer ?
#
loop_
_entity_poly.entity_id
_entity_poly.type
_entity_poly.pdbx_seq_one_letter_code
_entity_poly.pdbx_strand_id
1 'polypeptide(L)'
;MPAKRSPEQSAEKPASSQAEQRNDEDKKAAQKEPEVLEPSENSSTEAIPMKEDDSAAKARQRQERFKALQARAKSATERNLKETAAETQRLATDPTLLSSLSRKHAFASHNLLKADTETAGEDFERKRAWDWTVDESEKWDKRMEKKQRHRDDVAFQDYTQDARKVYKRQLREIQPDIEAYERDKMAAIEKAAANGDLEIVETNDGELIAVDKNGSFYSTADTVGFTENKPDRAAVDKLVADMRKAEETRLKKRRERRGGDDDADVTYINEKNKQFNQKLARFYNKYTTEIRDSFERGTMI
;
A
#
# COMPACT_ATOMS: atom_id res chain seq x y z
N MET A 1 -48.20 -1.98 -29.79
CA MET A 1 -47.55 -3.30 -29.76
C MET A 1 -46.32 -3.23 -28.88
N PRO A 2 -46.35 -3.74 -27.64
CA PRO A 2 -45.16 -3.83 -26.80
C PRO A 2 -44.56 -5.24 -26.91
N ALA A 3 -43.31 -5.33 -27.37
CA ALA A 3 -42.58 -6.58 -27.47
C ALA A 3 -42.15 -7.07 -26.08
N LYS A 4 -42.61 -8.28 -25.75
CA LYS A 4 -42.09 -9.12 -24.67
C LYS A 4 -40.68 -9.60 -25.04
N ARG A 5 -39.76 -9.63 -24.08
CA ARG A 5 -38.87 -10.78 -23.85
C ARG A 5 -38.32 -10.76 -22.42
N SER A 6 -38.60 -11.86 -21.75
CA SER A 6 -38.26 -12.22 -20.38
C SER A 6 -36.80 -12.71 -20.24
N PRO A 7 -36.31 -12.91 -19.00
CA PRO A 7 -34.90 -13.01 -18.65
C PRO A 7 -34.45 -14.44 -18.32
N GLU A 8 -33.17 -14.74 -18.56
CA GLU A 8 -32.39 -15.91 -18.10
C GLU A 8 -30.90 -15.49 -18.22
N GLN A 9 -29.93 -15.83 -17.38
CA GLN A 9 -29.81 -16.73 -16.24
C GLN A 9 -28.54 -16.30 -15.46
N SER A 10 -28.57 -16.58 -14.17
CA SER A 10 -27.49 -16.55 -13.18
C SER A 10 -26.33 -17.50 -13.50
N ALA A 11 -25.09 -17.08 -13.23
CA ALA A 11 -23.95 -17.97 -13.00
C ALA A 11 -22.97 -17.35 -11.98
N GLU A 12 -22.48 -18.22 -11.10
CA GLU A 12 -21.76 -17.96 -9.86
C GLU A 12 -20.25 -17.64 -10.06
N LYS A 13 -19.74 -16.81 -9.14
CA LYS A 13 -18.42 -16.79 -8.43
C LYS A 13 -17.32 -17.80 -8.86
N PRO A 14 -16.01 -17.44 -8.75
CA PRO A 14 -15.38 -17.38 -7.42
C PRO A 14 -14.46 -16.19 -7.13
N ALA A 15 -14.44 -15.86 -5.84
CA ALA A 15 -13.59 -14.87 -5.19
C ALA A 15 -12.16 -15.41 -5.04
N SER A 16 -11.16 -14.57 -5.34
CA SER A 16 -9.76 -14.86 -5.07
C SER A 16 -9.44 -14.59 -3.59
N SER A 17 -8.94 -15.61 -2.91
CA SER A 17 -8.26 -15.51 -1.62
C SER A 17 -6.86 -14.94 -1.83
N GLN A 18 -6.60 -13.74 -1.32
CA GLN A 18 -5.24 -13.29 -1.01
C GLN A 18 -5.17 -13.01 0.48
N ALA A 19 -4.44 -13.88 1.17
CA ALA A 19 -4.01 -13.69 2.54
C ALA A 19 -2.79 -12.78 2.53
N GLU A 20 -2.93 -11.57 3.06
CA GLU A 20 -1.79 -10.71 3.40
C GLU A 20 -1.38 -11.01 4.83
N GLN A 21 -0.21 -11.64 4.96
CA GLN A 21 0.57 -11.67 6.19
C GLN A 21 1.16 -10.27 6.40
N ARG A 22 0.84 -9.65 7.54
CA ARG A 22 1.57 -8.50 8.06
C ARG A 22 2.24 -8.91 9.36
N ASN A 23 3.57 -8.93 9.32
CA ASN A 23 4.45 -8.91 10.47
C ASN A 23 4.44 -7.48 11.04
N ASP A 24 4.16 -7.35 12.33
CA ASP A 24 4.55 -6.21 13.14
C ASP A 24 5.27 -6.74 14.38
N GLU A 25 6.59 -6.57 14.38
CA GLU A 25 7.42 -6.51 15.58
C GLU A 25 7.26 -5.11 16.17
N ASP A 26 6.88 -4.98 17.45
CA ASP A 26 7.87 -4.70 18.52
C ASP A 26 7.19 -4.28 19.86
N LYS A 27 7.89 -4.62 20.95
CA LYS A 27 7.77 -4.16 22.36
C LYS A 27 6.84 -4.91 23.34
N LYS A 28 7.37 -6.06 23.74
CA LYS A 28 7.30 -6.64 25.10
C LYS A 28 7.70 -5.61 26.18
N ALA A 29 6.88 -5.49 27.22
CA ALA A 29 7.33 -5.21 28.58
C ALA A 29 7.04 -6.45 29.44
N ALA A 30 8.06 -6.87 30.16
CA ALA A 30 8.20 -8.13 30.86
C ALA A 30 7.22 -8.32 32.02
N GLN A 31 6.81 -9.57 32.23
CA GLN A 31 6.72 -10.16 33.56
C GLN A 31 7.09 -11.66 33.48
N LYS A 32 7.96 -12.06 34.41
CA LYS A 32 8.72 -13.30 34.49
C LYS A 32 7.86 -14.52 34.86
N GLU A 33 8.15 -15.61 34.15
CA GLU A 33 8.23 -17.05 34.52
C GLU A 33 8.52 -17.36 36.02
N PRO A 34 8.26 -18.59 36.53
CA PRO A 34 8.63 -19.90 35.95
C PRO A 34 7.52 -20.99 35.98
N GLU A 35 7.44 -21.83 34.95
CA GLU A 35 8.17 -23.10 34.73
C GLU A 35 7.54 -24.28 35.50
N VAL A 36 6.94 -25.16 34.71
CA VAL A 36 6.28 -26.40 35.12
C VAL A 36 7.36 -27.45 35.35
N LEU A 37 7.45 -27.95 36.58
CA LEU A 37 8.13 -29.19 36.91
C LEU A 37 7.16 -30.07 37.69
N GLU A 38 6.79 -31.19 37.07
CA GLU A 38 6.17 -32.36 37.71
C GLU A 38 6.99 -32.81 38.93
N PRO A 39 6.33 -33.33 39.99
CA PRO A 39 6.84 -34.59 40.52
C PRO A 39 5.74 -35.60 40.90
N SER A 40 5.96 -36.83 40.38
CA SER A 40 6.03 -38.09 41.12
C SER A 40 4.88 -38.43 42.07
N GLU A 41 4.05 -39.37 41.63
CA GLU A 41 3.26 -40.27 42.47
C GLU A 41 4.15 -40.90 43.57
N ASN A 42 3.63 -40.94 44.80
CA ASN A 42 4.16 -41.81 45.86
C ASN A 42 2.98 -42.42 46.63
N SER A 43 3.01 -43.75 46.77
CA SER A 43 2.04 -44.58 47.45
C SER A 43 2.17 -44.52 48.98
N SER A 44 1.04 -44.50 49.69
CA SER A 44 0.67 -45.29 50.90
C SER A 44 -0.49 -44.58 51.63
N THR A 45 -1.71 -45.10 51.51
CA THR A 45 -2.41 -46.00 52.45
C THR A 45 -3.03 -45.29 53.67
N GLU A 46 -4.35 -45.48 53.76
CA GLU A 46 -5.21 -45.56 54.95
C GLU A 46 -6.08 -44.38 55.44
N ALA A 47 -7.28 -44.82 55.84
CA ALA A 47 -8.28 -44.23 56.73
C ALA A 47 -9.37 -43.31 56.14
N ILE A 48 -10.53 -43.92 55.89
CA ILE A 48 -11.85 -43.27 55.94
C ILE A 48 -12.14 -42.91 57.40
N PRO A 49 -12.70 -41.71 57.67
CA PRO A 49 -13.91 -41.68 58.47
C PRO A 49 -14.99 -40.83 57.80
N MET A 50 -16.19 -41.40 57.70
CA MET A 50 -17.40 -40.65 57.36
C MET A 50 -17.76 -39.71 58.51
N LYS A 51 -18.10 -38.45 58.18
CA LYS A 51 -18.93 -37.57 59.02
C LYS A 51 -20.00 -36.92 58.15
N GLU A 52 -21.24 -37.07 58.56
CA GLU A 52 -22.47 -36.87 57.77
C GLU A 52 -22.96 -35.42 57.65
N ASP A 53 -22.27 -34.40 58.19
CA ASP A 53 -22.70 -32.99 58.09
C ASP A 53 -22.17 -32.22 56.87
N ASP A 54 -21.43 -32.91 56.00
CA ASP A 54 -20.71 -32.30 54.88
C ASP A 54 -21.57 -32.24 53.59
N SER A 55 -22.75 -32.86 53.61
CA SER A 55 -23.67 -32.93 52.47
C SER A 55 -24.32 -31.57 52.17
N ALA A 56 -24.70 -30.83 53.22
CA ALA A 56 -25.27 -29.48 53.14
C ALA A 56 -24.23 -28.44 52.70
N ALA A 57 -22.99 -28.54 53.21
CA ALA A 57 -21.88 -27.70 52.78
C ALA A 57 -21.50 -27.96 51.31
N LYS A 58 -21.42 -29.24 50.89
CA LYS A 58 -21.23 -29.62 49.48
C LYS A 58 -22.38 -29.18 48.60
N ALA A 59 -23.63 -29.18 49.09
CA ALA A 59 -24.79 -28.65 48.36
C ALA A 59 -24.71 -27.13 48.17
N ARG A 60 -24.27 -26.37 49.18
CA ARG A 60 -24.02 -24.93 49.07
C ARG A 60 -22.89 -24.62 48.09
N GLN A 61 -21.77 -25.33 48.14
CA GLN A 61 -20.68 -25.19 47.17
C GLN A 61 -21.13 -25.51 45.74
N ARG A 62 -21.99 -26.53 45.54
CA ARG A 62 -22.60 -26.82 44.24
C ARG A 62 -23.50 -25.67 43.77
N GLN A 63 -24.31 -25.08 44.66
CA GLN A 63 -25.15 -23.93 44.36
C GLN A 63 -24.33 -22.68 44.03
N GLU A 64 -23.23 -22.42 44.75
CA GLU A 64 -22.31 -21.31 44.49
C GLU A 64 -21.58 -21.48 43.15
N ARG A 65 -21.09 -22.68 42.85
CA ARG A 65 -20.51 -23.00 41.54
C ARG A 65 -21.53 -22.84 40.41
N PHE A 66 -22.77 -23.25 40.64
CA PHE A 66 -23.85 -23.07 39.66
C PHE A 66 -24.19 -21.60 39.46
N LYS A 67 -24.27 -20.80 40.53
CA LYS A 67 -24.45 -19.34 40.44
C LYS A 67 -23.28 -18.66 39.71
N ALA A 68 -22.04 -19.08 39.98
CA ALA A 68 -20.86 -18.58 39.28
C ALA A 68 -20.89 -18.97 37.79
N LEU A 69 -21.32 -20.19 37.46
CA LEU A 69 -21.51 -20.64 36.09
C LEU A 69 -22.60 -19.83 35.38
N GLN A 70 -23.73 -19.56 36.03
CA GLN A 70 -24.79 -18.70 35.51
C GLN A 70 -24.33 -17.26 35.29
N ALA A 71 -23.57 -16.68 36.22
CA ALA A 71 -23.00 -15.34 36.07
C ALA A 71 -22.00 -15.28 34.90
N ARG A 72 -21.15 -16.32 34.77
CA ARG A 72 -20.25 -16.46 33.62
C ARG A 72 -21.02 -16.56 32.32
N ALA A 73 -22.07 -17.39 32.26
CA ALA A 73 -22.93 -17.53 31.09
C ALA A 73 -23.60 -16.20 30.70
N LYS A 74 -24.15 -15.46 31.67
CA LYS A 74 -24.74 -14.12 31.44
C LYS A 74 -23.71 -13.12 30.90
N SER A 75 -22.52 -13.05 31.51
CA SER A 75 -21.46 -12.17 31.03
C SER A 75 -20.96 -12.55 29.63
N ALA A 76 -20.95 -13.85 29.30
CA ALA A 76 -20.59 -14.32 27.97
C ALA A 76 -21.67 -13.93 26.94
N THR A 77 -22.96 -14.08 27.28
CA THR A 77 -24.05 -13.66 26.38
C THR A 77 -24.06 -12.15 26.15
N GLU A 78 -23.80 -11.34 27.18
CA GLU A 78 -23.72 -9.88 27.06
C GLU A 78 -22.50 -9.44 26.23
N ARG A 79 -21.33 -10.07 26.43
CA ARG A 79 -20.15 -9.82 25.60
C ARG A 79 -20.40 -10.20 24.14
N ASN A 80 -20.98 -11.37 23.89
CA ASN A 80 -21.31 -11.83 22.54
C ASN A 80 -22.30 -10.87 21.86
N LEU A 81 -23.34 -10.40 22.57
CA LEU A 81 -24.28 -9.42 22.04
C LEU A 81 -23.61 -8.06 21.76
N LYS A 82 -22.73 -7.62 22.64
CA LYS A 82 -21.99 -6.37 22.46
C LYS A 82 -21.01 -6.47 21.29
N GLU A 83 -20.34 -7.60 21.12
CA GLU A 83 -19.41 -7.86 20.03
C GLU A 83 -20.14 -7.96 18.69
N THR A 84 -21.28 -8.66 18.63
CA THR A 84 -22.10 -8.72 17.40
C THR A 84 -22.64 -7.33 17.06
N ALA A 85 -23.12 -6.56 18.05
CA ALA A 85 -23.54 -5.19 17.83
C ALA A 85 -22.37 -4.30 17.34
N ALA A 86 -21.19 -4.41 17.92
CA ALA A 86 -20.01 -3.66 17.48
C ALA A 86 -19.53 -4.07 16.08
N GLU A 87 -19.62 -5.36 15.72
CA GLU A 87 -19.30 -5.87 14.40
C GLU A 87 -20.29 -5.34 13.36
N THR A 88 -21.59 -5.39 13.64
CA THR A 88 -22.60 -4.79 12.74
C THR A 88 -22.39 -3.29 12.55
N GLN A 89 -22.00 -2.57 13.61
CA GLN A 89 -21.65 -1.14 13.51
C GLN A 89 -20.39 -0.92 12.66
N ARG A 90 -19.33 -1.71 12.85
CA ARG A 90 -18.10 -1.62 12.04
C ARG A 90 -18.36 -1.90 10.56
N LEU A 91 -19.19 -2.90 10.26
CA LEU A 91 -19.59 -3.24 8.90
C LEU A 91 -20.51 -2.16 8.28
N ALA A 92 -21.34 -1.51 9.09
CA ALA A 92 -22.23 -0.43 8.64
C ALA A 92 -21.49 0.91 8.46
N THR A 93 -20.36 1.13 9.13
CA THR A 93 -19.58 2.37 8.98
C THR A 93 -18.63 2.30 7.79
N ASP A 94 -18.85 3.15 6.80
CA ASP A 94 -17.89 3.29 5.69
C ASP A 94 -16.57 3.93 6.19
N PRO A 95 -15.41 3.27 6.00
CA PRO A 95 -14.12 3.79 6.48
C PRO A 95 -13.73 5.11 5.81
N THR A 96 -14.18 5.34 4.57
CA THR A 96 -13.93 6.58 3.82
C THR A 96 -14.66 7.78 4.43
N LEU A 97 -15.91 7.57 4.86
CA LEU A 97 -16.72 8.59 5.53
C LEU A 97 -16.15 8.91 6.91
N LEU A 98 -15.72 7.90 7.68
CA LEU A 98 -15.05 8.10 8.97
C LEU A 98 -13.78 8.96 8.83
N SER A 99 -12.94 8.69 7.82
CA SER A 99 -11.75 9.51 7.53
C SER A 99 -12.11 10.94 7.10
N SER A 100 -13.21 11.14 6.37
CA SER A 100 -13.69 12.47 6.03
C SER A 100 -14.18 13.25 7.26
N LEU A 101 -14.88 12.58 8.18
CA LEU A 101 -15.40 13.15 9.42
C LEU A 101 -14.25 13.50 10.35
N SER A 102 -13.28 12.59 10.54
CA SER A 102 -12.10 12.87 11.38
C SER A 102 -11.29 14.05 10.87
N ARG A 103 -11.12 14.20 9.54
CA ARG A 103 -10.49 15.39 8.93
C ARG A 103 -11.29 16.66 9.19
N LYS A 104 -12.62 16.62 9.04
CA LYS A 104 -13.49 17.77 9.35
C LYS A 104 -13.42 18.15 10.83
N HIS A 105 -13.41 17.16 11.72
CA HIS A 105 -13.27 17.35 13.16
C HIS A 105 -11.91 17.97 13.51
N ALA A 106 -10.81 17.45 12.94
CA ALA A 106 -9.48 18.01 13.14
C ALA A 106 -9.37 19.47 12.63
N PHE A 107 -9.99 19.78 11.49
CA PHE A 107 -10.06 21.14 10.97
C PHE A 107 -10.90 22.06 11.88
N ALA A 108 -12.04 21.57 12.36
CA ALA A 108 -12.89 22.32 13.29
C ALA A 108 -12.17 22.59 14.61
N SER A 109 -11.52 21.58 15.21
CA SER A 109 -10.75 21.76 16.44
C SER A 109 -9.56 22.70 16.25
N HIS A 110 -8.88 22.63 15.10
CA HIS A 110 -7.80 23.57 14.77
C HIS A 110 -8.30 25.00 14.66
N ASN A 111 -9.43 25.23 13.98
CA ASN A 111 -10.00 26.57 13.82
C ASN A 111 -10.52 27.13 15.15
N LEU A 112 -11.11 26.27 15.99
CA LEU A 112 -11.52 26.65 17.35
C LEU A 112 -10.29 27.05 18.17
N LEU A 113 -9.26 26.21 18.20
CA LEU A 113 -8.01 26.50 18.92
C LEU A 113 -7.39 27.83 18.45
N LYS A 114 -7.38 28.09 17.13
CA LYS A 114 -6.91 29.35 16.56
C LYS A 114 -7.74 30.53 17.06
N ALA A 115 -9.07 30.44 17.02
CA ALA A 115 -9.96 31.51 17.51
C ALA A 115 -9.78 31.77 19.01
N ASP A 116 -9.64 30.70 19.83
CA ASP A 116 -9.40 30.83 21.26
C ASP A 116 -8.06 31.51 21.56
N THR A 117 -7.00 31.18 20.81
CA THR A 117 -5.70 31.86 20.97
C THR A 117 -5.72 33.32 20.52
N GLU A 118 -6.43 33.63 19.42
CA GLU A 118 -6.57 35.01 18.92
C GLU A 118 -7.39 35.86 19.89
N THR A 119 -8.45 35.30 20.48
CA THR A 119 -9.27 35.99 21.51
C THR A 119 -8.50 36.20 22.82
N ALA A 120 -7.58 35.29 23.17
CA ALA A 120 -6.64 35.47 24.28
C ALA A 120 -5.53 36.50 23.97
N GLY A 121 -5.40 36.98 22.72
CA GLY A 121 -4.38 37.93 22.29
C GLY A 121 -3.01 37.32 22.03
N GLU A 122 -2.92 35.99 21.89
CA GLU A 122 -1.69 35.26 21.58
C GLU A 122 -1.57 34.98 20.06
N ASP A 123 -0.35 35.02 19.52
CA ASP A 123 -0.07 34.59 18.13
C ASP A 123 -0.14 33.06 17.99
N PHE A 124 -1.21 32.53 17.40
CA PHE A 124 -1.40 31.08 17.18
C PHE A 124 -0.21 30.40 16.48
N GLU A 125 0.25 31.01 15.38
CA GLU A 125 1.33 30.48 14.55
C GLU A 125 2.67 30.45 15.31
N ARG A 126 2.90 31.41 16.21
CA ARG A 126 4.09 31.45 17.08
C ARG A 126 4.02 30.33 18.11
N LYS A 127 2.89 30.15 18.79
CA LYS A 127 2.69 29.08 19.78
C LYS A 127 2.86 27.70 19.15
N ARG A 128 2.33 27.50 17.94
CA ARG A 128 2.52 26.25 17.18
C ARG A 128 3.98 26.01 16.78
N ALA A 129 4.70 27.07 16.38
CA ALA A 129 6.10 26.94 15.99
C ALA A 129 7.02 26.53 17.15
N TRP A 130 6.61 26.77 18.41
CA TRP A 130 7.36 26.32 19.58
C TRP A 130 7.34 24.80 19.76
N ASP A 131 6.26 24.15 19.33
CA ASP A 131 6.11 22.70 19.43
C ASP A 131 6.82 21.95 18.29
N TRP A 132 7.38 22.64 17.30
CA TRP A 132 8.12 22.00 16.22
C TRP A 132 9.48 21.50 16.67
N THR A 133 9.65 20.18 16.63
CA THR A 133 10.94 19.54 16.82
C THR A 133 11.82 19.73 15.58
N VAL A 134 13.14 19.76 15.76
CA VAL A 134 14.12 19.88 14.67
C VAL A 134 13.91 18.77 13.63
N ASP A 135 13.72 17.53 14.08
CA ASP A 135 13.49 16.38 13.21
C ASP A 135 12.22 16.50 12.37
N GLU A 136 11.15 17.09 12.92
CA GLU A 136 9.90 17.30 12.21
C GLU A 136 10.04 18.40 11.15
N SER A 137 10.72 19.49 11.48
CA SER A 137 11.05 20.55 10.52
C SER A 137 11.88 20.01 9.35
N GLU A 138 12.94 19.24 9.62
CA GLU A 138 13.76 18.65 8.55
C GLU A 138 12.96 17.70 7.65
N LYS A 139 12.09 16.87 8.23
CA LYS A 139 11.21 15.96 7.46
C LYS A 139 10.23 16.77 6.60
N TRP A 140 9.70 17.87 7.13
CA TRP A 140 8.84 18.79 6.39
C TRP A 140 9.57 19.43 5.22
N ASP A 141 10.78 19.95 5.44
CA ASP A 141 11.60 20.57 4.40
C ASP A 141 11.98 19.56 3.31
N LYS A 142 12.42 18.36 3.69
CA LYS A 142 12.69 17.25 2.75
C LYS A 142 11.44 16.90 1.93
N ARG A 143 10.24 16.98 2.51
CA ARG A 143 8.97 16.72 1.80
C ARG A 143 8.65 17.86 0.82
N MET A 144 8.80 19.11 1.25
CA MET A 144 8.55 20.28 0.43
C MET A 144 9.52 20.38 -0.74
N GLU A 145 10.80 20.11 -0.50
CA GLU A 145 11.84 20.04 -1.52
C GLU A 145 11.55 18.94 -2.55
N LYS A 146 11.20 17.72 -2.11
CA LYS A 146 10.78 16.64 -3.01
C LYS A 146 9.58 17.07 -3.87
N LYS A 147 8.59 17.73 -3.28
CA LYS A 147 7.41 18.23 -4.00
C LYS A 147 7.79 19.29 -5.04
N GLN A 148 8.71 20.19 -4.70
CA GLN A 148 9.23 21.20 -5.63
C GLN A 148 9.99 20.56 -6.79
N ARG A 149 10.96 19.67 -6.50
CA ARG A 149 11.67 18.90 -7.51
C ARG A 149 10.73 18.15 -8.45
N HIS A 150 9.67 17.53 -7.90
CA HIS A 150 8.66 16.88 -8.71
C HIS A 150 7.87 17.82 -9.61
N ARG A 151 7.57 19.06 -9.17
CA ARG A 151 6.91 20.07 -10.01
C ARG A 151 7.81 20.49 -11.16
N ASP A 152 9.08 20.74 -10.87
CA ASP A 152 10.06 21.14 -11.87
C ASP A 152 10.30 20.01 -12.89
N ASP A 153 10.24 18.76 -12.42
CA ASP A 153 10.34 17.56 -13.24
C ASP A 153 9.11 17.26 -14.12
N VAL A 154 7.97 17.95 -13.96
CA VAL A 154 6.79 17.71 -14.82
C VAL A 154 6.98 18.27 -16.22
N ALA A 155 7.71 19.38 -16.36
CA ALA A 155 7.93 20.00 -17.66
C ALA A 155 8.88 19.16 -18.53
N PHE A 156 8.59 19.06 -19.82
CA PHE A 156 9.51 18.46 -20.78
C PHE A 156 10.73 19.36 -20.95
N GLN A 157 11.92 18.81 -20.70
CA GLN A 157 13.20 19.50 -20.88
C GLN A 157 13.99 18.84 -22.02
N ASP A 158 14.29 17.54 -21.90
CA ASP A 158 15.07 16.76 -22.85
C ASP A 158 14.54 15.32 -22.98
N TYR A 159 14.76 14.71 -24.14
CA TYR A 159 14.39 13.32 -24.44
C TYR A 159 15.15 12.32 -23.57
N THR A 160 16.41 12.59 -23.21
CA THR A 160 17.17 11.66 -22.33
C THR A 160 16.57 11.60 -20.93
N GLN A 161 16.12 12.73 -20.40
CA GLN A 161 15.48 12.82 -19.09
C GLN A 161 14.10 12.16 -19.10
N ASP A 162 13.30 12.35 -20.16
CA ASP A 162 12.01 11.70 -20.31
C ASP A 162 12.16 10.18 -20.43
N ALA A 163 13.12 9.70 -21.23
CA ALA A 163 13.46 8.29 -21.33
C ALA A 163 13.85 7.70 -19.96
N ARG A 164 14.68 8.43 -19.19
CA ARG A 164 15.04 8.03 -17.82
C ARG A 164 13.83 7.97 -16.88
N LYS A 165 12.88 8.91 -16.99
CA LYS A 165 11.64 8.93 -16.18
C LYS A 165 10.75 7.73 -16.52
N VAL A 166 10.58 7.44 -17.81
CA VAL A 166 9.84 6.27 -18.28
C VAL A 166 10.50 4.98 -17.81
N TYR A 167 11.81 4.85 -17.97
CA TYR A 167 12.58 3.69 -17.53
C TYR A 167 12.45 3.45 -16.01
N LYS A 168 12.64 4.49 -15.19
CA LYS A 168 12.44 4.38 -13.73
C LYS A 168 11.03 3.98 -13.33
N ARG A 169 10.02 4.44 -14.08
CA ARG A 169 8.63 4.04 -13.85
C ARG A 169 8.44 2.56 -14.19
N GLN A 170 8.95 2.11 -15.33
CA GLN A 170 8.90 0.70 -15.74
C GLN A 170 9.62 -0.20 -14.71
N LEU A 171 10.80 0.19 -14.24
CA LEU A 171 11.51 -0.55 -13.18
C LEU A 171 10.71 -0.70 -11.89
N ARG A 172 9.89 0.29 -11.52
CA ARG A 172 9.01 0.21 -10.35
C ARG A 172 7.82 -0.73 -10.56
N GLU A 173 7.38 -0.88 -11.80
CA GLU A 173 6.24 -1.71 -12.19
C GLU A 173 6.64 -3.18 -12.40
N ILE A 174 7.91 -3.45 -12.72
CA ILE A 174 8.44 -4.81 -12.87
C ILE A 174 8.43 -5.53 -11.51
N GLN A 175 7.89 -6.74 -11.49
CA GLN A 175 7.91 -7.65 -10.36
C GLN A 175 8.84 -8.83 -10.67
N PRO A 176 10.06 -8.87 -10.08
CA PRO A 176 10.98 -9.98 -10.28
C PRO A 176 10.49 -11.26 -9.59
N ASP A 177 10.65 -12.40 -10.27
CA ASP A 177 10.43 -13.73 -9.68
C ASP A 177 11.72 -14.21 -9.02
N ILE A 178 11.79 -14.08 -7.70
CA ILE A 178 12.99 -14.40 -6.91
C ILE A 178 13.26 -15.91 -6.90
N GLU A 179 12.21 -16.74 -6.87
CA GLU A 179 12.37 -18.20 -6.84
C GLU A 179 12.92 -18.73 -8.17
N ALA A 180 12.41 -18.24 -9.30
CA ALA A 180 12.93 -18.60 -10.62
C ALA A 180 14.41 -18.22 -10.74
N TYR A 181 14.77 -17.02 -10.27
CA TYR A 181 16.16 -16.57 -10.23
C TYR A 181 17.06 -17.47 -9.38
N GLU A 182 16.61 -17.90 -8.20
CA GLU A 182 17.36 -18.81 -7.34
C GLU A 182 17.53 -20.19 -7.98
N ARG A 183 16.50 -20.74 -8.63
CA ARG A 183 16.61 -22.01 -9.36
C ARG A 183 17.62 -21.92 -10.50
N ASP A 184 17.57 -20.86 -11.30
CA ASP A 184 18.50 -20.64 -12.41
C ASP A 184 19.93 -20.44 -11.90
N LYS A 185 20.09 -19.74 -10.76
CA LYS A 185 21.38 -19.57 -10.07
C LYS A 185 21.96 -20.90 -9.63
N MET A 186 21.17 -21.72 -8.93
CA MET A 186 21.63 -23.03 -8.46
C MET A 186 21.98 -23.95 -9.63
N ALA A 187 21.16 -24.00 -10.68
CA ALA A 187 21.43 -24.79 -11.87
C ALA A 187 22.71 -24.34 -12.61
N ALA A 188 23.01 -23.04 -12.62
CA ALA A 188 24.26 -22.53 -13.20
C ALA A 188 25.48 -22.90 -12.34
N ILE A 189 25.36 -22.83 -11.01
CA ILE A 189 26.41 -23.28 -10.08
C ILE A 189 26.65 -24.79 -10.23
N GLU A 190 25.60 -25.60 -10.33
CA GLU A 190 25.71 -27.06 -10.55
C GLU A 190 26.41 -27.39 -11.87
N LYS A 191 26.11 -26.65 -12.95
CA LYS A 191 26.82 -26.79 -14.23
C LYS A 191 28.29 -26.41 -14.13
N ALA A 192 28.60 -25.29 -13.45
CA ALA A 192 29.98 -24.88 -13.22
C ALA A 192 30.74 -25.92 -12.37
N ALA A 193 30.08 -26.51 -11.36
CA ALA A 193 30.63 -27.60 -10.57
C ALA A 193 30.90 -28.86 -11.40
N ALA A 194 29.95 -29.24 -12.26
CA ALA A 194 30.09 -30.41 -13.13
C ALA A 194 31.21 -30.22 -14.17
N ASN A 195 31.41 -29.00 -14.65
CA ASN A 195 32.49 -28.68 -15.58
C ASN A 195 33.86 -28.52 -14.89
N GLY A 196 33.89 -28.46 -13.56
CA GLY A 196 35.12 -28.23 -12.79
C GLY A 196 35.62 -26.78 -12.86
N ASP A 197 34.76 -25.84 -13.23
CA ASP A 197 35.10 -24.43 -13.49
C ASP A 197 34.98 -23.54 -12.22
N LEU A 198 34.70 -24.14 -11.06
CA LEU A 198 34.66 -23.44 -9.79
C LEU A 198 36.09 -23.25 -9.25
N GLU A 199 36.57 -22.01 -9.25
CA GLU A 199 37.84 -21.64 -8.64
C GLU A 199 37.59 -21.33 -7.16
N ILE A 200 38.28 -22.06 -6.28
CA ILE A 200 38.22 -21.80 -4.85
C ILE A 200 39.19 -20.66 -4.55
N VAL A 201 38.64 -19.47 -4.29
CA VAL A 201 39.42 -18.29 -3.95
C VAL A 201 39.39 -18.11 -2.44
N GLU A 202 40.57 -18.13 -1.80
CA GLU A 202 40.73 -17.74 -0.41
C GLU A 202 40.63 -16.21 -0.32
N THR A 203 39.60 -15.71 0.36
CA THR A 203 39.49 -14.28 0.67
C THR A 203 40.47 -13.88 1.77
N ASN A 204 40.77 -12.58 1.89
CA ASN A 204 41.72 -12.04 2.87
C ASN A 204 41.37 -12.37 4.33
N ASP A 205 40.13 -12.78 4.60
CA ASP A 205 39.60 -13.18 5.91
C ASP A 205 39.72 -14.70 6.17
N GLY A 206 40.30 -15.46 5.22
CA GLY A 206 40.50 -16.92 5.32
C GLY A 206 39.26 -17.76 4.96
N GLU A 207 38.20 -17.14 4.44
CA GLU A 207 37.03 -17.86 3.93
C GLU A 207 37.25 -18.30 2.47
N LEU A 208 37.06 -19.60 2.20
CA LEU A 208 37.14 -20.18 0.85
C LEU A 208 35.81 -19.97 0.13
N ILE A 209 35.80 -19.09 -0.88
CA ILE A 209 34.63 -18.81 -1.70
C ILE A 209 34.82 -19.45 -3.07
N ALA A 210 33.87 -20.31 -3.48
CA ALA A 210 33.84 -20.86 -4.82
C ALA A 210 33.33 -19.78 -5.80
N VAL A 211 34.23 -19.21 -6.59
CA VAL A 211 33.94 -18.20 -7.60
C VAL A 211 33.98 -18.85 -8.98
N ASP A 212 32.90 -18.65 -9.74
CA ASP A 212 32.81 -19.10 -11.13
C ASP A 212 33.67 -18.18 -12.02
N LYS A 213 34.78 -18.71 -12.54
CA LYS A 213 35.75 -17.96 -13.36
C LYS A 213 35.24 -17.71 -14.78
N ASN A 214 34.43 -18.62 -15.30
CA ASN A 214 33.90 -18.58 -16.66
C ASN A 214 32.61 -17.75 -16.76
N GLY A 215 32.08 -17.29 -15.62
CA GLY A 215 30.94 -16.39 -15.56
C GLY A 215 29.66 -17.00 -16.16
N SER A 216 29.43 -18.29 -15.91
CA SER A 216 28.23 -19.02 -16.33
C SER A 216 26.95 -18.35 -15.80
N PHE A 217 26.95 -17.93 -14.54
CA PHE A 217 25.86 -17.15 -13.95
C PHE A 217 26.18 -15.66 -13.85
N TYR A 218 27.36 -15.33 -13.33
CA TYR A 218 27.85 -13.96 -13.20
C TYR A 218 28.71 -13.61 -14.41
N SER A 219 28.06 -13.31 -15.52
CA SER A 219 28.69 -12.94 -16.80
C SER A 219 29.62 -11.73 -16.65
N THR A 220 30.86 -11.86 -17.12
CA THR A 220 31.82 -10.76 -17.27
C THR A 220 31.84 -10.26 -18.71
N ALA A 221 32.47 -9.10 -18.97
CA ALA A 221 32.46 -8.46 -20.30
C ALA A 221 32.95 -9.37 -21.45
N ASP A 222 33.79 -10.36 -21.14
CA ASP A 222 34.39 -11.28 -22.11
C ASP A 222 33.61 -12.60 -22.26
N THR A 223 32.52 -12.79 -21.52
CA THR A 223 31.71 -14.03 -21.56
C THR A 223 30.67 -14.00 -22.67
N VAL A 224 30.52 -15.12 -23.40
CA VAL A 224 29.66 -15.23 -24.60
C VAL A 224 28.35 -16.00 -24.33
N GLY A 225 28.17 -16.50 -23.10
CA GLY A 225 27.04 -17.38 -22.71
C GLY A 225 25.64 -16.78 -22.88
N PHE A 226 25.50 -15.46 -23.01
CA PHE A 226 24.21 -14.81 -23.28
C PHE A 226 23.58 -15.25 -24.62
N THR A 227 24.40 -15.62 -25.61
CA THR A 227 23.92 -15.99 -26.95
C THR A 227 23.08 -17.26 -27.01
N GLU A 228 23.21 -18.15 -26.03
CA GLU A 228 22.50 -19.42 -25.98
C GLU A 228 21.19 -19.36 -25.18
N ASN A 229 20.91 -18.22 -24.52
CA ASN A 229 19.72 -18.06 -23.69
C ASN A 229 18.44 -18.01 -24.56
N LYS A 230 17.59 -19.02 -24.40
CA LYS A 230 16.25 -19.06 -24.99
C LYS A 230 15.22 -18.85 -23.89
N PRO A 231 14.69 -17.62 -23.74
CA PRO A 231 13.72 -17.34 -22.68
C PRO A 231 12.45 -18.16 -22.89
N ASP A 232 11.80 -18.51 -21.78
CA ASP A 232 10.51 -19.18 -21.83
C ASP A 232 9.45 -18.32 -22.55
N ARG A 233 8.52 -18.99 -23.23
CA ARG A 233 7.46 -18.32 -23.98
C ARG A 233 6.59 -17.45 -23.07
N ALA A 234 6.33 -17.89 -21.83
CA ALA A 234 5.56 -17.10 -20.88
C ALA A 234 6.27 -15.79 -20.50
N ALA A 235 7.60 -15.80 -20.39
CA ALA A 235 8.39 -14.59 -20.12
C ALA A 235 8.32 -13.59 -21.28
N VAL A 236 8.37 -14.09 -22.53
CA VAL A 236 8.20 -13.26 -23.74
C VAL A 236 6.79 -12.66 -23.79
N ASP A 237 5.75 -13.45 -23.51
CA ASP A 237 4.37 -12.98 -23.53
C ASP A 237 4.12 -11.92 -22.44
N LYS A 238 4.72 -12.05 -21.25
CA LYS A 238 4.72 -11.02 -20.19
C LYS A 238 5.33 -9.71 -20.69
N LEU A 239 6.51 -9.75 -21.31
CA LEU A 239 7.18 -8.57 -21.88
C LEU A 239 6.30 -7.88 -22.93
N VAL A 240 5.70 -8.64 -23.84
CA VAL A 240 4.82 -8.10 -24.89
C VAL A 240 3.57 -7.46 -24.28
N ALA A 241 2.99 -8.07 -23.24
CA ALA A 241 1.86 -7.49 -22.51
C ALA A 241 2.23 -6.15 -21.86
N ASP A 242 3.40 -6.06 -21.23
CA ASP A 242 3.89 -4.83 -20.61
C ASP A 242 4.14 -3.72 -21.65
N MET A 243 4.69 -4.05 -22.82
CA MET A 243 4.85 -3.10 -23.93
C MET A 243 3.49 -2.58 -24.42
N ARG A 244 2.51 -3.47 -24.62
CA ARG A 244 1.15 -3.07 -25.04
C ARG A 244 0.46 -2.19 -24.00
N LYS A 245 0.60 -2.51 -22.72
CA LYS A 245 0.08 -1.71 -21.60
C LYS A 245 0.71 -0.31 -21.56
N ALA A 246 2.02 -0.21 -21.80
CA ALA A 246 2.71 1.07 -21.89
C ALA A 246 2.20 1.92 -23.07
N GLU A 247 1.94 1.31 -24.23
CA GLU A 247 1.36 2.00 -25.38
C GLU A 247 -0.09 2.44 -25.13
N GLU A 248 -0.90 1.58 -24.53
CA GLU A 248 -2.30 1.87 -24.21
C GLU A 248 -2.40 3.05 -23.24
N THR A 249 -1.61 3.06 -22.18
CA THR A 249 -1.59 4.16 -21.21
C THR A 249 -1.16 5.48 -21.86
N ARG A 250 -0.19 5.46 -22.79
CA ARG A 250 0.21 6.63 -23.58
C ARG A 250 -0.93 7.11 -24.49
N LEU A 251 -1.61 6.20 -25.18
CA LEU A 251 -2.73 6.52 -26.08
C LEU A 251 -3.94 7.06 -25.31
N LYS A 252 -4.27 6.48 -24.15
CA LYS A 252 -5.32 6.95 -23.25
C LYS A 252 -5.05 8.38 -22.79
N LYS A 253 -3.86 8.67 -22.26
CA LYS A 253 -3.48 10.04 -21.85
C LYS A 253 -3.47 11.05 -23.01
N ARG A 254 -3.21 10.60 -24.24
CA ARG A 254 -3.30 11.45 -25.43
C ARG A 254 -4.76 11.71 -25.81
N ARG A 255 -5.63 10.70 -25.68
CA ARG A 255 -7.07 10.81 -25.93
C ARG A 255 -7.74 11.75 -24.93
N GLU A 256 -7.46 11.59 -23.64
CA GLU A 256 -7.96 12.47 -22.56
C GLU A 256 -7.57 13.94 -22.80
N ARG A 257 -6.35 14.21 -23.28
CA ARG A 257 -5.92 15.57 -23.65
C ARG A 257 -6.59 16.12 -24.91
N ARG A 258 -7.18 15.27 -25.75
CA ARG A 258 -7.83 15.65 -27.01
C ARG A 258 -9.35 15.74 -26.89
N GLY A 259 -9.96 14.90 -26.05
CA GLY A 259 -11.36 15.02 -25.65
C GLY A 259 -11.49 16.26 -24.78
N GLY A 260 -11.79 17.38 -25.42
CA GLY A 260 -11.94 18.67 -24.74
C GLY A 260 -13.30 18.77 -24.08
N ASP A 261 -13.37 19.63 -23.06
CA ASP A 261 -14.62 20.09 -22.45
C ASP A 261 -15.61 20.49 -23.55
N ASP A 262 -16.76 19.82 -23.57
CA ASP A 262 -17.89 20.14 -24.45
C ASP A 262 -18.60 21.45 -24.03
N ASP A 263 -18.21 22.03 -22.89
CA ASP A 263 -18.82 23.21 -22.28
C ASP A 263 -18.16 24.54 -22.72
N ALA A 264 -17.05 24.50 -23.47
CA ALA A 264 -16.35 25.70 -23.94
C ALA A 264 -16.92 26.24 -25.26
N ASP A 265 -16.99 27.56 -25.40
CA ASP A 265 -17.45 28.22 -26.63
C ASP A 265 -16.68 27.74 -27.87
N VAL A 266 -17.43 27.30 -28.88
CA VAL A 266 -16.88 26.75 -30.11
C VAL A 266 -16.32 27.88 -30.99
N THR A 267 -15.01 28.10 -30.89
CA THR A 267 -14.27 29.10 -31.68
C THR A 267 -13.70 28.57 -33.00
N TYR A 268 -14.06 27.35 -33.41
CA TYR A 268 -13.45 26.66 -34.56
C TYR A 268 -14.50 26.02 -35.48
N ILE A 269 -14.19 25.98 -36.79
CA ILE A 269 -15.05 25.34 -37.81
C ILE A 269 -14.59 23.91 -38.13
N ASN A 270 -13.28 23.63 -38.06
CA ASN A 270 -12.72 22.31 -38.34
C ASN A 270 -11.69 21.89 -37.27
N GLU A 271 -11.34 20.59 -37.22
CA GLU A 271 -10.42 20.04 -36.22
C GLU A 271 -8.99 20.62 -36.34
N LYS A 272 -8.53 20.94 -37.55
CA LYS A 272 -7.22 21.57 -37.76
C LYS A 272 -7.20 23.02 -37.23
N ASN A 273 -8.30 23.74 -37.39
CA ASN A 273 -8.54 25.09 -36.89
C ASN A 273 -8.62 25.06 -35.36
N LYS A 274 -9.28 24.03 -34.76
CA LYS A 274 -9.23 23.80 -33.31
C LYS A 274 -7.80 23.69 -32.80
N GLN A 275 -6.97 22.84 -33.43
CA GLN A 275 -5.56 22.67 -33.04
C GLN A 275 -4.74 23.94 -33.25
N PHE A 276 -5.01 24.70 -34.31
CA PHE A 276 -4.37 25.98 -34.57
C PHE A 276 -4.76 27.05 -33.54
N ASN A 277 -6.05 27.21 -33.23
CA ASN A 277 -6.54 28.10 -32.19
C ASN A 277 -6.01 27.72 -30.81
N GLN A 278 -5.92 26.42 -30.49
CA GLN A 278 -5.26 25.94 -29.27
C GLN A 278 -3.78 26.30 -29.23
N LYS A 279 -3.08 26.26 -30.38
CA LYS A 279 -1.69 26.71 -30.46
C LYS A 279 -1.59 28.21 -30.21
N LEU A 280 -2.42 29.02 -30.88
CA LEU A 280 -2.47 30.48 -30.65
C LEU A 280 -2.77 30.81 -29.19
N ALA A 281 -3.75 30.12 -28.60
CA ALA A 281 -4.12 30.30 -27.20
C ALA A 281 -2.93 30.11 -26.24
N ARG A 282 -2.07 29.11 -26.48
CA ARG A 282 -0.88 28.86 -25.65
C ARG A 282 0.15 29.99 -25.69
N PHE A 283 0.31 30.65 -26.83
CA PHE A 283 1.33 31.68 -27.02
C PHE A 283 0.81 33.09 -26.74
N TYR A 284 -0.42 33.40 -27.17
CA TYR A 284 -0.94 34.76 -27.21
C TYR A 284 -1.92 35.09 -26.09
N ASN A 285 -2.62 34.11 -25.50
CA ASN A 285 -3.62 34.43 -24.45
C ASN A 285 -3.01 35.20 -23.29
N LYS A 286 -1.74 34.96 -22.94
CA LYS A 286 -1.04 35.71 -21.89
C LYS A 286 -0.99 37.23 -22.17
N TYR A 287 -0.95 37.63 -23.44
CA TYR A 287 -0.84 39.02 -23.86
C TYR A 287 -2.17 39.61 -24.34
N THR A 288 -3.16 38.77 -24.64
CA THR A 288 -4.46 39.20 -25.19
C THR A 288 -5.61 39.03 -24.20
N THR A 289 -5.33 38.88 -22.90
CA THR A 289 -6.36 38.75 -21.85
C THR A 289 -7.26 39.98 -21.82
N GLU A 290 -6.69 41.18 -21.82
CA GLU A 290 -7.46 42.44 -21.76
C GLU A 290 -8.39 42.59 -22.96
N ILE A 291 -7.88 42.26 -24.16
CA ILE A 291 -8.66 42.28 -25.40
C ILE A 291 -9.82 41.29 -25.30
N ARG A 292 -9.55 40.06 -24.84
CA ARG A 292 -10.56 39.03 -24.67
C ARG A 292 -11.64 39.46 -23.67
N ASP A 293 -11.24 39.96 -22.51
CA ASP A 293 -12.17 40.40 -21.48
C ASP A 293 -13.00 41.60 -21.95
N SER A 294 -12.42 42.52 -22.73
CA SER A 294 -13.17 43.61 -23.35
C SER A 294 -14.17 43.08 -24.38
N PHE A 295 -13.85 42.06 -25.17
CA PHE A 295 -14.85 41.40 -26.04
C PHE A 295 -15.98 40.75 -25.21
N GLU A 296 -15.65 40.06 -24.12
CA GLU A 296 -16.65 39.44 -23.23
C GLU A 296 -17.50 40.49 -22.49
N ARG A 297 -16.96 41.68 -22.22
CA ARG A 297 -17.67 42.85 -21.66
C ARG A 297 -18.39 43.73 -22.70
N GLY A 298 -18.46 43.31 -23.97
CA GLY A 298 -19.20 44.05 -25.01
C GLY A 298 -18.41 45.20 -25.65
N THR A 299 -17.11 45.03 -25.82
CA THR A 299 -16.16 45.97 -26.48
C THR A 299 -16.04 47.35 -25.83
N MET A 300 -16.47 47.50 -24.58
CA MET A 300 -16.17 48.68 -23.78
C MET A 300 -14.68 48.68 -23.42
N ILE A 301 -14.01 49.80 -23.74
CA ILE A 301 -12.64 50.13 -23.31
C ILE A 301 -12.66 50.56 -21.84
#